data_AF-A0A7S2A930-F1
#
_entry.id   AF-A0A7S2A930-F1
#
_cell.length_a   1.000
_cell.length_b   1.000
_cell.length_c   1.000
_cell.angle_alpha   90.00
_cell.angle_beta   90.00
_cell.angle_gamma   90.00
#
_symmetry.space_group_name_H-M   'P 1'
#
loop_
_entity.id
_entity.type
_entity.pdbx_description
1 polymer ?
#
loop_
_entity_poly.entity_id
_entity_poly.type
_entity_poly.pdbx_seq_one_letter_code
_entity_poly.pdbx_strand_id
1 'polypeptide(L)'
;MELMKFDCGGAAAVLGAARTVSRLRPPGVEVHFVIAACENMINSRAYVPSDVLTASDGTTIEILNTDAEGRLTLADALVYADGEVGCESIVEFSTLTGACMVALGKSIAGLWTEDETLAAQLTEASKYSSDKVWRMPMAAEYDEQLESSVADVKNCGARYGGAITAALFLRRFVGKKRCGFAHLDIAGPVWDDKTGATGFGVKLAT
;
A
#
# COMPACT_ATOMS: atom_id res chain seq x y z
N MET A 1 -1.86 8.50 -18.04
CA MET A 1 -3.19 7.89 -17.93
C MET A 1 -3.34 6.58 -18.69
N GLU A 2 -2.88 6.42 -19.95
CA GLU A 2 -3.07 5.16 -20.71
C GLU A 2 -2.67 3.87 -19.94
N LEU A 3 -1.61 3.95 -19.14
CA LEU A 3 -1.10 2.80 -18.40
C LEU A 3 -1.77 2.57 -17.04
N MET A 4 -2.72 3.39 -16.58
CA MET A 4 -3.36 3.23 -15.26
C MET A 4 -4.17 1.93 -15.11
N LYS A 5 -4.31 1.14 -16.18
CA LYS A 5 -4.74 -0.26 -16.09
C LYS A 5 -3.85 -1.12 -15.18
N PHE A 6 -2.60 -0.74 -14.92
CA PHE A 6 -1.73 -1.43 -13.98
C PHE A 6 -1.94 -0.99 -12.52
N ASP A 7 -2.81 -0.02 -12.25
CA ASP A 7 -3.05 0.48 -10.89
C ASP A 7 -3.79 -0.51 -9.98
N CYS A 8 -4.13 -1.68 -10.52
CA CYS A 8 -4.53 -2.86 -9.76
C CYS A 8 -3.38 -3.86 -9.56
N GLY A 9 -2.11 -3.46 -9.78
CA GLY A 9 -0.94 -4.32 -9.73
C GLY A 9 -0.74 -5.00 -8.38
N GLY A 10 -1.02 -4.28 -7.28
CA GLY A 10 -1.05 -4.83 -5.92
C GLY A 10 -2.10 -5.92 -5.75
N ALA A 11 -3.33 -5.66 -6.20
CA ALA A 11 -4.41 -6.65 -6.19
C ALA A 11 -4.07 -7.89 -7.04
N ALA A 12 -3.43 -7.70 -8.20
CA ALA A 12 -2.95 -8.79 -9.04
C ALA A 12 -1.88 -9.63 -8.33
N ALA A 13 -0.96 -9.00 -7.59
CA ALA A 13 0.03 -9.70 -6.77
C ALA A 13 -0.63 -10.55 -5.67
N VAL A 14 -1.60 -9.97 -4.95
CA VAL A 14 -2.38 -10.64 -3.90
C VAL A 14 -3.17 -11.84 -4.45
N LEU A 15 -3.86 -11.70 -5.59
CA LEU A 15 -4.57 -12.81 -6.25
C LEU A 15 -3.61 -13.91 -6.75
N GLY A 16 -2.44 -13.50 -7.28
CA GLY A 16 -1.39 -14.43 -7.68
C GLY A 16 -0.85 -15.22 -6.49
N ALA A 17 -0.62 -14.54 -5.36
CA ALA A 17 -0.20 -15.16 -4.12
C ALA A 17 -1.26 -16.15 -3.61
N ALA A 18 -2.55 -15.79 -3.61
CA ALA A 18 -3.65 -16.67 -3.24
C ALA A 18 -3.67 -17.97 -4.07
N ARG A 19 -3.45 -17.84 -5.38
CA ARG A 19 -3.34 -18.99 -6.28
C ARG A 19 -2.14 -19.88 -5.93
N THR A 20 -1.02 -19.30 -5.54
CA THR A 20 0.19 -20.06 -5.16
C THR A 20 0.02 -20.73 -3.80
N VAL A 21 -0.42 -20.00 -2.77
CA VAL A 21 -0.65 -20.52 -1.41
C VAL A 21 -1.66 -21.67 -1.42
N SER A 22 -2.77 -21.53 -2.17
CA SER A 22 -3.78 -22.61 -2.27
C SER A 22 -3.25 -23.91 -2.89
N ARG A 23 -2.19 -23.83 -3.69
CA ARG A 23 -1.50 -24.99 -4.29
C ARG A 23 -0.44 -25.56 -3.37
N LEU A 24 0.36 -24.71 -2.72
CA LEU A 24 1.43 -25.12 -1.81
C LEU A 24 0.90 -25.68 -0.50
N ARG A 25 -0.25 -25.16 -0.03
CA ARG A 25 -0.90 -25.54 1.25
C ARG A 25 0.09 -25.55 2.42
N PRO A 26 0.80 -24.44 2.68
CA PRO A 26 1.73 -24.38 3.80
C PRO A 26 1.01 -24.68 5.13
N PRO A 27 1.56 -25.56 5.98
CA PRO A 27 0.94 -25.88 7.27
C PRO A 27 1.18 -24.75 8.28
N GLY A 28 0.25 -24.60 9.22
CA GLY A 28 0.43 -23.71 10.38
C GLY A 28 0.29 -22.21 10.09
N VAL A 29 -0.28 -21.84 8.94
CA VAL A 29 -0.58 -20.45 8.59
C VAL A 29 -2.03 -20.29 8.16
N GLU A 30 -2.64 -19.18 8.55
CA GLU A 30 -3.91 -18.70 8.04
C GLU A 30 -3.64 -17.42 7.26
N VAL A 31 -4.07 -17.36 5.99
CA VAL A 31 -3.78 -16.24 5.10
C VAL A 31 -5.08 -15.69 4.54
N HIS A 32 -5.33 -14.41 4.80
CA HIS A 32 -6.45 -13.66 4.26
C HIS A 32 -5.97 -12.78 3.11
N PHE A 33 -6.69 -12.83 1.98
CA PHE A 33 -6.38 -12.03 0.79
C PHE A 33 -7.44 -10.95 0.65
N VAL A 34 -7.09 -9.69 0.95
CA VAL A 34 -8.01 -8.55 0.99
C VAL A 34 -7.74 -7.63 -0.19
N ILE A 35 -8.81 -7.25 -0.92
CA ILE A 35 -8.73 -6.37 -2.10
C ILE A 35 -9.92 -5.41 -2.06
N ALA A 36 -9.65 -4.11 -1.92
CA ALA A 36 -10.64 -3.05 -2.08
C ALA A 36 -10.65 -2.55 -3.54
N ALA A 37 -11.30 -3.30 -4.42
CA ALA A 37 -11.32 -2.98 -5.86
C ALA A 37 -12.31 -1.85 -6.19
N CYS A 38 -11.83 -0.84 -6.91
CA CYS A 38 -12.66 0.23 -7.47
C CYS A 38 -12.02 0.79 -8.76
N GLU A 39 -12.75 1.71 -9.41
CA GLU A 39 -12.20 2.61 -10.43
C GLU A 39 -12.25 4.05 -9.91
N ASN A 40 -11.25 4.86 -10.27
CA ASN A 40 -11.24 6.29 -9.94
C ASN A 40 -11.67 7.10 -11.18
N MET A 41 -12.91 7.57 -11.17
CA MET A 41 -13.56 8.15 -12.36
C MET A 41 -14.09 9.56 -12.09
N ILE A 42 -14.03 10.40 -13.12
CA ILE A 42 -14.62 11.74 -13.10
C ILE A 42 -16.09 11.64 -13.53
N ASN A 43 -17.01 11.99 -12.64
CA ASN A 43 -18.44 12.10 -12.93
C ASN A 43 -19.14 13.07 -11.96
N SER A 44 -20.44 13.30 -12.14
CA SER A 44 -21.23 14.25 -11.31
C SER A 44 -21.44 13.83 -9.85
N ARG A 45 -21.04 12.61 -9.48
CA ARG A 45 -21.09 12.04 -8.12
C ARG A 45 -19.69 11.74 -7.57
N ALA A 46 -18.63 12.14 -8.28
CA ALA A 46 -17.27 11.99 -7.79
C ALA A 46 -17.07 12.84 -6.54
N TYR A 47 -16.29 12.32 -5.59
CA TYR A 47 -15.77 13.12 -4.49
C TYR A 47 -14.80 14.17 -5.04
N VAL A 48 -14.71 15.31 -4.37
CA VAL A 48 -13.97 16.49 -4.85
C VAL A 48 -12.89 16.92 -3.86
N PRO A 49 -11.88 17.67 -4.30
CA PRO A 49 -10.97 18.33 -3.37
C PRO A 49 -11.74 19.19 -2.35
N SER A 50 -11.30 19.15 -1.11
CA SER A 50 -11.93 19.71 0.10
C SER A 50 -13.08 18.90 0.71
N ASP A 51 -13.46 17.76 0.11
CA ASP A 51 -14.34 16.82 0.82
C ASP A 51 -13.64 16.27 2.06
N VAL A 52 -14.44 15.96 3.09
CA VAL A 52 -14.00 15.22 4.27
C VAL A 52 -14.71 13.88 4.26
N LEU A 53 -13.94 12.81 4.09
CA LEU A 53 -14.43 11.44 4.14
C LEU A 53 -14.24 10.88 5.55
N THR A 54 -15.03 9.90 5.94
CA THR A 54 -14.89 9.19 7.22
C THR A 54 -14.55 7.74 6.93
N ALA A 55 -13.37 7.29 7.33
CA ALA A 55 -12.98 5.89 7.28
C ALA A 55 -13.80 5.06 8.28
N SER A 56 -13.80 3.75 8.10
CA SER A 56 -14.57 2.79 8.90
C SER A 56 -14.16 2.73 10.38
N ASP A 57 -12.96 3.18 10.73
CA ASP A 57 -12.51 3.35 12.13
C ASP A 57 -12.97 4.68 12.77
N GLY A 58 -13.69 5.51 12.01
CA GLY A 58 -14.16 6.84 12.43
C GLY A 58 -13.19 7.98 12.13
N THR A 59 -11.98 7.70 11.65
CA THR A 59 -10.99 8.72 11.29
C THR A 59 -11.49 9.56 10.11
N THR A 60 -11.42 10.88 10.22
CA THR A 60 -11.80 11.81 9.16
C THR A 60 -10.62 12.20 8.28
N ILE A 61 -10.80 12.20 6.97
CA ILE A 61 -9.76 12.43 5.95
C ILE A 61 -10.17 13.60 5.04
N GLU A 62 -9.41 14.69 5.09
CA GLU A 62 -9.52 15.81 4.14
C GLU A 62 -8.88 15.43 2.80
N ILE A 63 -9.64 15.53 1.71
CA ILE A 63 -9.19 15.22 0.36
C ILE A 63 -8.57 16.46 -0.28
N LEU A 64 -7.25 16.47 -0.46
CA LEU A 64 -6.57 17.56 -1.19
C LEU A 64 -6.31 17.21 -2.66
N ASN A 65 -6.13 15.92 -2.95
CA ASN A 65 -5.91 15.44 -4.31
C ASN A 65 -6.65 14.11 -4.52
N THR A 66 -7.57 14.08 -5.47
CA THR A 66 -8.37 12.88 -5.82
C THR A 66 -7.57 11.83 -6.59
N ASP A 67 -6.35 12.13 -7.02
CA ASP A 67 -5.38 11.18 -7.61
C ASP A 67 -4.48 10.53 -6.53
N ALA A 68 -4.76 10.81 -5.26
CA ALA A 68 -4.20 10.11 -4.11
C ALA A 68 -5.31 9.27 -3.44
N GLU A 69 -6.02 8.51 -4.27
CA GLU A 69 -7.17 7.66 -3.95
C GLU A 69 -6.78 6.29 -3.43
N GLY A 70 -5.69 5.69 -3.93
CA GLY A 70 -5.33 4.31 -3.60
C GLY A 70 -5.14 4.10 -2.09
N ARG A 71 -4.61 5.11 -1.40
CA ARG A 71 -4.49 5.11 0.06
C ARG A 71 -5.84 5.19 0.79
N LEU A 72 -6.87 5.78 0.17
CA LEU A 72 -8.22 5.87 0.76
C LEU A 72 -8.91 4.51 0.74
N THR A 73 -8.79 3.77 -0.36
CA THR A 73 -9.33 2.41 -0.45
C THR A 73 -8.58 1.46 0.49
N LEU A 74 -7.26 1.64 0.59
CA LEU A 74 -6.42 0.90 1.51
C LEU A 74 -6.71 1.22 2.98
N ALA A 75 -7.10 2.46 3.32
CA ALA A 75 -7.45 2.81 4.70
C ALA A 75 -8.53 1.87 5.26
N ASP A 76 -9.64 1.70 4.55
CA ASP A 76 -10.71 0.78 4.97
C ASP A 76 -10.31 -0.69 4.84
N ALA A 77 -9.50 -1.05 3.84
CA ALA A 77 -8.99 -2.43 3.72
C ALA A 77 -8.10 -2.83 4.90
N LEU A 78 -7.28 -1.89 5.39
CA LEU A 78 -6.39 -2.06 6.53
C LEU A 78 -7.18 -2.11 7.84
N VAL A 79 -8.16 -1.23 8.02
CA VAL A 79 -9.09 -1.30 9.17
C VAL A 79 -9.81 -2.65 9.21
N TYR A 80 -10.30 -3.13 8.07
CA TYR A 80 -10.94 -4.44 7.97
C TYR A 80 -9.96 -5.58 8.32
N ALA A 81 -8.75 -5.59 7.75
CA ALA A 81 -7.77 -6.64 7.98
C ALA A 81 -7.24 -6.69 9.43
N ASP A 82 -7.02 -5.54 10.06
CA ASP A 82 -6.55 -5.45 11.44
C ASP A 82 -7.69 -5.66 12.45
N GLY A 83 -8.82 -4.98 12.27
CA GLY A 83 -9.92 -4.94 13.23
C GLY A 83 -10.87 -6.12 13.14
N GLU A 84 -11.44 -6.35 11.95
CA GLU A 84 -12.51 -7.34 11.74
C GLU A 84 -11.95 -8.76 11.55
N VAL A 85 -10.88 -8.89 10.76
CA VAL A 85 -10.21 -10.19 10.54
C VAL A 85 -9.30 -10.55 11.70
N GLY A 86 -8.63 -9.56 12.32
CA GLY A 86 -7.73 -9.80 13.44
C GLY A 86 -6.38 -10.37 13.02
N CYS A 87 -5.83 -9.97 11.88
CA CYS A 87 -4.53 -10.45 11.38
C CYS A 87 -3.38 -10.12 12.35
N GLU A 88 -2.47 -11.07 12.59
CA GLU A 88 -1.25 -10.85 13.38
C GLU A 88 -0.20 -10.01 12.62
N SER A 89 -0.21 -10.10 11.29
CA SER A 89 0.65 -9.33 10.40
C SER A 89 -0.07 -9.02 9.09
N ILE A 90 0.15 -7.82 8.56
CA ILE A 90 -0.35 -7.36 7.28
C ILE A 90 0.84 -6.95 6.40
N VAL A 91 0.92 -7.56 5.22
CA VAL A 91 1.82 -7.15 4.15
C VAL A 91 0.97 -6.60 3.02
N GLU A 92 1.07 -5.29 2.80
CA GLU A 92 0.27 -4.56 1.84
C GLU A 92 1.09 -4.23 0.58
N PHE A 93 0.46 -4.40 -0.59
CA PHE A 93 1.07 -4.17 -1.89
C PHE A 93 0.23 -3.17 -2.68
N SER A 94 0.82 -2.06 -3.10
CA SER A 94 0.13 -1.06 -3.91
C SER A 94 1.03 -0.33 -4.89
N THR A 95 0.44 0.10 -6.00
CA THR A 95 1.06 0.98 -7.00
C THR A 95 0.93 2.44 -6.55
N LEU A 96 1.40 2.74 -5.34
CA LEU A 96 0.87 3.87 -4.58
C LEU A 96 1.44 5.23 -4.98
N THR A 97 2.73 5.33 -5.30
CA THR A 97 3.34 6.65 -5.52
C THR A 97 4.32 6.70 -6.69
N GLY A 98 4.18 7.78 -7.48
CA GLY A 98 5.25 8.19 -8.40
C GLY A 98 6.53 8.61 -7.69
N ALA A 99 6.44 9.05 -6.43
CA ALA A 99 7.60 9.42 -5.63
C ALA A 99 8.54 8.23 -5.35
N CYS A 100 7.99 7.02 -5.14
CA CYS A 100 8.79 5.81 -4.99
C CYS A 100 9.57 5.48 -6.28
N MET A 101 8.92 5.62 -7.45
CA MET A 101 9.60 5.46 -8.74
C MET A 101 10.72 6.48 -8.97
N VAL A 102 10.52 7.73 -8.55
CA VAL A 102 11.57 8.76 -8.63
C VAL A 102 12.77 8.40 -7.73
N ALA A 103 12.53 7.81 -6.55
CA ALA A 103 13.59 7.45 -5.61
C ALA A 103 14.34 6.17 -5.99
N LEU A 104 13.62 5.11 -6.41
CA LEU A 104 14.16 3.75 -6.56
C LEU A 104 14.16 3.24 -8.01
N GLY A 105 13.65 4.04 -8.95
CA GLY A 105 13.49 3.65 -10.35
C GLY A 105 12.33 2.68 -10.58
N LYS A 106 12.37 1.97 -11.71
CA LYS A 106 11.29 1.07 -12.15
C LYS A 106 11.47 -0.40 -11.76
N SER A 107 12.55 -0.78 -11.08
CA SER A 107 12.88 -2.20 -10.87
C SER A 107 13.03 -2.60 -9.40
N ILE A 108 12.83 -1.67 -8.48
CA ILE A 108 12.97 -1.88 -7.04
C ILE A 108 11.73 -1.30 -6.37
N ALA A 109 11.07 -2.09 -5.54
CA ALA A 109 9.96 -1.64 -4.71
C ALA A 109 10.48 -1.00 -3.41
N GLY A 110 9.76 -0.01 -2.90
CA GLY A 110 10.04 0.54 -1.58
C GLY A 110 9.32 -0.27 -0.50
N LEU A 111 10.01 -0.57 0.60
CA LEU A 111 9.47 -1.26 1.77
C LEU A 111 9.46 -0.32 2.97
N TRP A 112 8.29 -0.07 3.55
CA TRP A 112 8.13 0.69 4.80
C TRP A 112 7.54 -0.19 5.89
N THR A 113 8.23 -0.29 7.02
CA THR A 113 7.74 -0.99 8.20
C THR A 113 8.54 -0.56 9.44
N GLU A 114 7.83 -0.44 10.57
CA GLU A 114 8.43 -0.30 11.91
C GLU A 114 8.78 -1.67 12.53
N ASP A 115 8.27 -2.77 11.96
CA ASP A 115 8.51 -4.12 12.44
C ASP A 115 9.81 -4.66 11.83
N GLU A 116 10.84 -4.76 12.66
CA GLU A 116 12.16 -5.29 12.28
C GLU A 116 12.11 -6.74 11.82
N THR A 117 11.16 -7.54 12.34
CA THR A 117 10.98 -8.94 11.95
C THR A 117 10.42 -9.00 10.52
N LEU A 118 9.35 -8.25 10.22
CA LEU A 118 8.80 -8.16 8.87
C LEU A 118 9.83 -7.60 7.89
N ALA A 119 10.59 -6.57 8.29
CA ALA A 119 11.66 -6.01 7.48
C ALA A 119 12.68 -7.07 7.07
N ALA A 120 13.16 -7.87 8.04
CA ALA A 120 14.15 -8.91 7.81
C ALA A 120 13.58 -10.04 6.92
N GLN A 121 12.35 -10.49 7.21
CA GLN A 121 11.68 -11.56 6.45
C GLN A 121 11.45 -11.16 4.99
N LEU A 122 10.91 -9.96 4.74
CA LEU A 122 10.66 -9.47 3.38
C LEU A 122 11.95 -9.18 2.61
N THR A 123 12.98 -8.65 3.29
CA THR A 123 14.30 -8.46 2.68
C THR A 123 14.92 -9.80 2.29
N GLU A 124 14.78 -10.83 3.14
CA GLU A 124 15.28 -12.16 2.81
C GLU A 124 14.48 -12.81 1.67
N ALA A 125 13.15 -12.74 1.71
CA ALA A 125 12.27 -13.21 0.65
C ALA A 125 12.57 -12.54 -0.72
N SER A 126 12.99 -11.28 -0.72
CA SER A 126 13.40 -10.55 -1.93
C SER A 126 14.61 -11.19 -2.63
N LYS A 127 15.53 -11.79 -1.86
CA LYS A 127 16.73 -12.46 -2.41
C LYS A 127 16.36 -13.75 -3.12
N TYR A 128 15.38 -14.50 -2.58
CA TYR A 128 14.91 -15.75 -3.16
C TYR A 128 13.98 -15.52 -4.37
N SER A 129 13.07 -14.55 -4.28
CA SER A 129 12.08 -14.27 -5.31
C SER A 129 12.64 -13.51 -6.51
N SER A 130 13.79 -12.84 -6.37
CA SER A 130 14.33 -11.84 -7.30
C SER A 130 13.47 -10.57 -7.43
N ASP A 131 12.38 -10.44 -6.66
CA ASP A 131 11.56 -9.23 -6.59
C ASP A 131 12.28 -8.26 -5.64
N LYS A 132 13.06 -7.34 -6.21
CA LYS A 132 13.96 -6.45 -5.45
C LYS A 132 13.16 -5.46 -4.60
N VAL A 133 13.45 -5.44 -3.30
CA VAL A 133 12.89 -4.46 -2.36
C VAL A 133 14.01 -3.67 -1.71
N TRP A 134 13.74 -2.41 -1.36
CA TRP A 134 14.64 -1.59 -0.57
C TRP A 134 13.89 -0.99 0.61
N ARG A 135 14.41 -1.21 1.83
CA ARG A 135 13.79 -0.66 3.03
C ARG A 135 14.00 0.86 3.08
N MET A 136 12.90 1.57 3.20
CA MET A 136 12.82 3.02 3.28
C MET A 136 12.49 3.45 4.71
N PRO A 137 12.93 4.64 5.15
CA PRO A 137 12.64 5.11 6.51
C PRO A 137 11.18 5.51 6.68
N MET A 138 10.57 5.14 7.82
CA MET A 138 9.30 5.69 8.31
C MET A 138 9.57 6.91 9.19
N ALA A 139 9.97 8.00 8.55
CA ALA A 139 10.39 9.24 9.22
C ALA A 139 9.19 9.98 9.82
N ALA A 140 9.00 9.89 11.14
CA ALA A 140 7.84 10.45 11.85
C ALA A 140 7.70 11.98 11.70
N GLU A 141 8.81 12.69 11.46
CA GLU A 141 8.82 14.13 11.23
C GLU A 141 8.02 14.56 9.98
N TYR A 142 7.75 13.65 9.05
CA TYR A 142 6.94 13.96 7.88
C TYR A 142 5.43 13.84 8.14
N ASP A 143 5.03 13.40 9.33
CA ASP A 143 3.62 13.31 9.72
C ASP A 143 2.96 14.70 9.83
N GLU A 144 3.74 15.76 10.15
CA GLU A 144 3.28 17.16 10.15
C GLU A 144 2.67 17.56 8.79
N GLN A 145 3.16 16.98 7.69
CA GLN A 145 2.64 17.27 6.35
C GLN A 145 1.22 16.73 6.12
N LEU A 146 0.77 15.80 6.97
CA LEU A 146 -0.56 15.19 6.90
C LEU A 146 -1.56 15.87 7.84
N GLU A 147 -1.18 16.89 8.60
CA GLU A 147 -2.08 17.60 9.51
C GLU A 147 -3.16 18.38 8.74
N SER A 148 -4.43 18.20 9.13
CA SER A 148 -5.57 18.95 8.60
C SER A 148 -6.10 19.95 9.63
N SER A 149 -6.63 21.07 9.15
CA SER A 149 -7.34 22.04 10.00
C SER A 149 -8.84 21.75 10.14
N VAL A 150 -9.38 20.78 9.39
CA VAL A 150 -10.82 20.48 9.30
C VAL A 150 -11.16 18.99 9.46
N ALA A 151 -10.16 18.11 9.42
CA ALA A 151 -10.27 16.66 9.60
C ALA A 151 -9.11 16.14 10.48
N ASP A 152 -9.06 14.84 10.74
CA ASP A 152 -7.97 14.22 11.52
C ASP A 152 -6.67 14.09 10.72
N VAL A 153 -6.78 13.97 9.38
CA VAL A 153 -5.63 13.79 8.49
C VAL A 153 -5.94 14.27 7.07
N LYS A 154 -4.93 14.72 6.30
CA LYS A 154 -5.00 14.95 4.85
C LYS A 154 -4.64 13.70 4.08
N ASN A 155 -5.27 13.47 2.93
CA ASN A 155 -4.91 12.31 2.11
C ASN A 155 -3.53 12.43 1.45
N CYS A 156 -3.01 13.63 1.15
CA CYS A 156 -1.66 13.78 0.60
C CYS A 156 -0.83 14.83 1.34
N GLY A 157 0.47 14.55 1.48
CA GLY A 157 1.46 15.51 1.98
C GLY A 157 2.01 16.42 0.89
N ALA A 158 3.14 17.07 1.16
CA ALA A 158 3.80 17.94 0.20
C ALA A 158 4.55 17.14 -0.89
N ARG A 159 5.14 17.87 -1.84
CA ARG A 159 5.89 17.29 -2.97
C ARG A 159 7.08 16.42 -2.53
N TYR A 160 7.77 16.80 -1.46
CA TYR A 160 8.98 16.12 -0.99
C TYR A 160 8.64 15.11 0.11
N GLY A 161 9.12 13.88 -0.06
CA GLY A 161 8.80 12.78 0.86
C GLY A 161 7.47 12.09 0.58
N GLY A 162 6.87 12.28 -0.60
CA GLY A 162 5.54 11.76 -0.95
C GLY A 162 5.32 10.25 -0.74
N ALA A 163 6.36 9.43 -0.95
CA ALA A 163 6.29 7.99 -0.67
C ALA A 163 6.28 7.68 0.84
N ILE A 164 7.03 8.46 1.63
CA ILE A 164 7.07 8.31 3.09
C ILE A 164 5.75 8.78 3.70
N THR A 165 5.23 9.94 3.28
CA THR A 165 3.92 10.42 3.77
C THR A 165 2.77 9.50 3.37
N ALA A 166 2.84 8.83 2.22
CA ALA A 166 1.89 7.77 1.87
C ALA A 166 1.97 6.58 2.84
N ALA A 167 3.17 6.10 3.16
CA ALA A 167 3.36 5.03 4.14
C ALA A 167 2.88 5.42 5.55
N LEU A 168 3.17 6.65 5.99
CA LEU A 168 2.69 7.20 7.27
C LEU A 168 1.17 7.32 7.30
N PHE A 169 0.55 7.73 6.19
CA PHE A 169 -0.90 7.76 6.06
C PHE A 169 -1.49 6.36 6.27
N LEU A 170 -1.00 5.34 5.55
CA LEU A 170 -1.49 3.96 5.70
C LEU A 170 -1.30 3.42 7.13
N ARG A 171 -0.17 3.76 7.75
CA ARG A 171 0.18 3.34 9.12
C ARG A 171 -0.85 3.76 10.17
N ARG A 172 -1.61 4.83 9.93
CA ARG A 172 -2.67 5.31 10.83
C ARG A 172 -3.84 4.34 10.94
N PHE A 173 -4.09 3.56 9.90
CA PHE A 173 -5.21 2.63 9.77
C PHE A 173 -4.86 1.20 10.20
N VAL A 174 -3.73 1.01 10.91
CA VAL A 174 -3.33 -0.28 11.47
C VAL A 174 -3.02 -0.14 12.97
N GLY A 175 -3.64 -0.98 13.79
CA GLY A 175 -3.59 -0.97 15.24
C GLY A 175 -2.16 -1.03 15.79
N LYS A 176 -1.69 0.09 16.36
CA LYS A 176 -0.30 0.37 16.75
C LYS A 176 0.40 -0.66 17.68
N LYS A 177 -0.29 -1.67 18.23
CA LYS A 177 0.25 -2.55 19.28
C LYS A 177 0.03 -4.05 19.10
N ARG A 178 -0.74 -4.51 18.12
CA ARG A 178 -1.08 -5.95 17.97
C ARG A 178 -0.79 -6.55 16.60
N CYS A 179 -0.78 -5.74 15.54
CA CYS A 179 -0.58 -6.21 14.18
C CYS A 179 0.73 -5.66 13.60
N GLY A 180 1.61 -6.56 13.14
CA GLY A 180 2.78 -6.16 12.35
C GLY A 180 2.33 -5.60 11.00
N PHE A 181 2.94 -4.52 10.51
CA PHE A 181 2.55 -3.89 9.24
C PHE A 181 3.74 -3.61 8.35
N ALA A 182 3.66 -4.02 7.09
CA ALA A 182 4.60 -3.66 6.04
C ALA A 182 3.87 -3.16 4.80
N HIS A 183 4.25 -1.97 4.33
CA HIS A 183 3.81 -1.39 3.06
C HIS A 183 4.89 -1.61 2.00
N LEU A 184 4.50 -2.17 0.85
CA LEU A 184 5.32 -2.30 -0.35
C LEU A 184 4.75 -1.41 -1.46
N ASP A 185 5.43 -0.29 -1.74
CA ASP A 185 5.14 0.53 -2.92
C ASP A 185 5.81 -0.11 -4.14
N ILE A 186 4.97 -0.74 -4.97
CA ILE A 186 5.37 -1.48 -6.16
C ILE A 186 5.04 -0.72 -7.46
N ALA A 187 4.76 0.59 -7.40
CA ALA A 187 4.38 1.41 -8.55
C ALA A 187 5.36 1.28 -9.74
N GLY A 188 6.66 1.17 -9.47
CA GLY A 188 7.68 0.97 -10.48
C GLY A 188 7.65 -0.43 -11.09
N PRO A 189 7.94 -1.49 -10.30
CA PRO A 189 8.24 -2.81 -10.85
C PRO A 189 7.05 -3.62 -11.35
N VAL A 190 5.79 -3.19 -11.14
CA VAL A 190 4.62 -3.92 -11.69
C VAL A 190 4.53 -3.91 -13.21
N TRP A 191 5.20 -2.96 -13.88
CA TRP A 191 5.09 -2.76 -15.32
C TRP A 191 6.46 -2.54 -15.97
N ASP A 192 6.78 -3.35 -16.97
CA ASP A 192 7.91 -3.15 -17.88
C ASP A 192 7.41 -2.55 -19.20
N ASP A 193 8.06 -1.48 -19.66
CA ASP A 193 7.61 -0.75 -20.86
C ASP A 193 7.71 -1.58 -22.16
N LYS A 194 8.48 -2.67 -22.17
CA LYS A 194 8.68 -3.56 -23.33
C LYS A 194 7.82 -4.80 -23.25
N THR A 195 7.67 -5.39 -22.06
CA THR A 195 7.03 -6.71 -21.89
C THR A 195 5.67 -6.65 -21.17
N GLY A 196 5.29 -5.51 -20.59
CA GLY A 196 4.01 -5.30 -19.93
C GLY A 196 4.02 -5.70 -18.45
N ALA A 197 2.92 -6.25 -17.97
CA ALA A 197 2.76 -6.62 -16.57
C ALA A 197 3.79 -7.69 -16.14
N THR A 198 4.48 -7.45 -15.03
CA THR A 198 5.60 -8.29 -14.59
C THR A 198 5.20 -9.40 -13.62
N GLY A 199 4.05 -9.24 -12.94
CA GLY A 199 3.65 -10.10 -11.83
C GLY A 199 4.48 -9.89 -10.55
N PHE A 200 5.17 -8.75 -10.42
CA PHE A 200 5.95 -8.39 -9.24
C PHE A 200 5.12 -8.50 -7.96
N GLY A 201 5.71 -9.05 -6.90
CA GLY A 201 5.09 -9.20 -5.59
C GLY A 201 4.51 -10.60 -5.35
N VAL A 202 4.12 -11.33 -6.41
CA VAL A 202 3.56 -12.68 -6.25
C VAL A 202 4.54 -13.63 -5.57
N LYS A 203 5.80 -13.65 -6.03
CA LYS A 203 6.85 -14.52 -5.46
C LYS A 203 7.38 -14.00 -4.13
N LEU A 204 7.30 -12.68 -3.90
CA LEU A 204 7.71 -12.09 -2.63
C LEU A 204 6.74 -12.49 -1.50
N ALA A 205 5.44 -12.62 -1.81
CA ALA A 205 4.38 -12.94 -0.86
C ALA A 205 4.20 -14.44 -0.56
N THR A 206 4.89 -15.35 -1.26
CA THR A 206 4.65 -16.81 -1.21
C THR A 206 5.91 -17.60 -0.92
#